data_AF-A0A285LRN2-F1
#
_entry.id   AF-A0A285LRN2-F1
#
_cell.length_a   1.000
_cell.length_b   1.000
_cell.length_c   1.000
_cell.angle_alpha   90.00
_cell.angle_beta   90.00
_cell.angle_gamma   90.00
#
_symmetry.space_group_name_H-M   'P 1'
#
loop_
_entity.id
_entity.type
_entity.pdbx_description
1 polymer ?
#
loop_
_entity_poly.entity_id
_entity_poly.type
_entity_poly.pdbx_seq_one_letter_code
_entity_poly.pdbx_strand_id
1 'polypeptide(L)' 'MDDTVRELLELHLHSPLPATPDRDLAHQIMRVHRECATDHCRRKDQALRSLIAEGRIVPDSSRTR' A
#
# COMPACT_ATOMS: atom_id res chain seq x y z
N MET A 1 4.71 -28.52 -5.96
CA MET A 1 4.07 -27.20 -5.83
C MET A 1 2.66 -27.39 -6.33
N ASP A 2 1.73 -27.65 -5.41
CA ASP A 2 0.33 -27.94 -5.68
C ASP A 2 -0.29 -26.88 -6.60
N ASP A 3 -0.96 -27.33 -7.67
CA ASP A 3 -1.66 -26.46 -8.63
C ASP A 3 -2.60 -25.47 -7.94
N THR A 4 -3.23 -25.88 -6.85
CA THR A 4 -4.10 -25.04 -6.02
C THR A 4 -3.37 -23.84 -5.41
N VAL A 5 -2.11 -23.99 -5.01
CA VAL A 5 -1.31 -22.89 -4.45
C VAL A 5 -0.92 -21.89 -5.55
N ARG A 6 -0.67 -22.38 -6.77
CA ARG A 6 -0.37 -21.53 -7.94
C ARG A 6 -1.59 -20.69 -8.33
N GLU A 7 -2.76 -21.31 -8.41
CA GLU A 7 -4.02 -20.64 -8.77
C GLU A 7 -4.39 -19.54 -7.74
N LEU A 8 -4.21 -19.84 -6.45
CA LEU A 8 -4.40 -18.87 -5.35
C LEU A 8 -3.44 -17.67 -5.45
N LEU A 9 -2.18 -17.92 -5.83
CA LEU A 9 -1.20 -16.85 -6.00
C LEU A 9 -1.56 -15.96 -7.20
N GLU A 10 -1.97 -16.54 -8.32
CA GLU A 10 -2.42 -15.81 -9.51
C GLU A 10 -3.65 -14.95 -9.24
N LEU A 11 -4.61 -15.46 -8.45
CA LEU A 11 -5.78 -14.68 -8.03
C LEU A 11 -5.39 -13.50 -7.13
N HIS A 12 -4.45 -13.70 -6.21
CA HIS A 12 -3.98 -12.65 -5.30
C HIS A 12 -3.18 -11.54 -6.02
N LEU A 13 -2.49 -11.90 -7.10
CA LEU A 13 -1.77 -10.95 -7.95
C LEU A 13 -2.70 -10.03 -8.74
N HIS A 14 -3.90 -10.50 -9.11
CA HIS A 14 -4.91 -9.73 -9.84
C HIS A 14 -6.00 -9.13 -8.95
N SER A 15 -5.99 -9.43 -7.66
CA SER A 15 -6.95 -8.86 -6.72
C SER A 15 -6.75 -7.35 -6.66
N PRO A 16 -7.80 -6.55 -6.94
CA PRO A 16 -7.70 -5.10 -6.82
C PRO A 16 -7.36 -4.78 -5.37
N LEU A 17 -6.35 -3.92 -5.19
CA LEU A 17 -6.03 -3.40 -3.87
C LEU A 17 -7.32 -2.85 -3.23
N PRO A 18 -7.63 -3.20 -1.97
CA PRO A 18 -8.79 -2.64 -1.30
C PRO A 18 -8.74 -1.11 -1.40
N ALA A 19 -9.87 -0.51 -1.78
CA ALA A 19 -9.94 0.88 -2.22
C ALA A 19 -9.33 1.88 -1.20
N THR A 20 -9.37 1.52 0.08
CA THR A 20 -8.71 2.21 1.17
C THR A 20 -8.17 1.18 2.18
N PRO A 21 -6.84 1.06 2.36
CA PRO A 21 -6.30 0.26 3.45
C PRO A 21 -6.68 0.89 4.79
N ASP A 22 -7.16 0.06 5.71
CA ASP A 22 -7.36 0.41 7.13
C ASP A 22 -6.02 0.83 7.76
N ARG A 23 -6.06 1.58 8.86
CA ARG A 23 -4.89 2.16 9.53
C ARG A 23 -3.78 1.14 9.77
N ASP A 24 -4.13 0.00 10.34
CA ASP A 24 -3.15 -1.03 10.70
C ASP A 24 -2.52 -1.67 9.45
N LEU A 25 -3.31 -1.84 8.38
CA LEU A 25 -2.85 -2.29 7.07
C LEU A 25 -1.96 -1.25 6.40
N ALA A 26 -2.29 0.04 6.49
CA ALA A 26 -1.48 1.13 5.94
C ALA A 26 -0.10 1.20 6.63
N HIS A 27 -0.06 1.04 7.96
CA HIS A 27 1.21 0.93 8.69
C HIS A 27 2.00 -0.32 8.33
N GLN A 28 1.33 -1.44 8.05
CA GLN A 28 2.01 -2.66 7.61
C GLN A 28 2.61 -2.51 6.21
N ILE A 29 1.86 -1.91 5.27
CA ILE A 29 2.34 -1.59 3.92
C ILE A 29 3.56 -0.66 3.99
N MET A 30 3.53 0.38 4.83
CA MET A 30 4.67 1.28 5.03
C MET A 30 5.91 0.56 5.57
N ARG A 31 5.73 -0.42 6.47
CA ARG A 31 6.82 -1.25 7.02
C ARG A 31 7.40 -2.20 5.98
N VAL A 32 6.56 -2.88 5.20
CA VAL A 32 6.98 -3.84 4.16
C VAL A 32 7.65 -3.11 3.00
N HIS A 33 7.10 -1.98 2.57
CA HIS A 33 7.59 -1.18 1.45
C HIS A 33 8.55 -0.07 1.88
N ARG A 34 9.44 -0.34 2.86
CA ARG A 34 10.40 0.66 3.34
C ARG A 34 11.34 1.14 2.22
N GLU A 35 11.73 0.24 1.32
CA GLU A 35 12.71 0.48 0.24
C GLU A 35 12.05 1.00 -1.03
N CYS A 36 10.72 0.92 -1.14
CA CYS A 36 10.00 1.47 -2.26
C CYS A 36 9.81 2.98 -2.12
N ALA A 37 9.91 3.74 -3.21
CA ALA A 37 9.42 5.11 -3.26
C ALA A 37 7.89 5.14 -3.41
N THR A 38 7.23 6.15 -2.82
CA THR A 38 5.79 6.39 -3.00
C THR A 38 5.42 6.65 -4.46
N ASP A 39 6.34 7.22 -5.24
CA ASP A 39 6.12 7.55 -6.66
C ASP A 39 6.04 6.30 -7.56
N HIS A 40 6.68 5.21 -7.16
CA HIS A 40 6.76 3.97 -7.95
C HIS A 40 5.91 2.83 -7.38
N CYS A 41 5.55 2.89 -6.09
CA CYS A 41 4.77 1.84 -5.44
C CYS A 41 3.35 2.32 -5.14
N ARG A 42 2.39 1.86 -5.95
CA ARG A 42 0.95 2.14 -5.75
C ARG A 42 0.45 1.74 -4.36
N ARG A 43 0.96 0.64 -3.79
CA ARG A 43 0.60 0.20 -2.43
C ARG A 43 1.03 1.24 -1.38
N LYS A 44 2.26 1.75 -1.50
CA LYS A 44 2.81 2.75 -0.58
C LYS A 44 2.13 4.10 -0.72
N ASP A 45 1.83 4.53 -1.95
CA ASP A 45 1.02 5.75 -2.20
C ASP A 45 -0.37 5.62 -1.57
N GLN A 46 -1.05 4.49 -1.75
CA GLN A 46 -2.39 4.28 -1.18
C GLN A 46 -2.36 4.26 0.35
N ALA A 47 -1.36 3.61 0.96
CA ALA A 47 -1.15 3.64 2.40
C ALA A 47 -0.83 5.05 2.92
N LEU A 48 -0.05 5.83 2.17
CA LEU A 48 0.26 7.22 2.52
C LEU A 48 -1.02 8.06 2.52
N ARG A 49 -1.83 7.95 1.45
CA ARG A 49 -3.10 8.67 1.32
C ARG A 49 -4.08 8.31 2.43
N SER A 50 -4.21 7.04 2.80
CA SER A 50 -5.03 6.63 3.95
C SER A 50 -4.56 7.28 5.25
N LEU A 51 -3.24 7.26 5.52
CA LEU A 51 -2.69 7.85 6.74
C LEU A 51 -2.79 9.39 6.78
N ILE A 52 -2.75 10.05 5.61
CA ILE A 52 -3.04 11.48 5.48
C ILE A 52 -4.52 11.76 5.73
N ALA A 53 -5.42 10.98 5.14
CA ALA A 53 -6.87 11.13 5.31
C ALA A 53 -7.29 10.96 6.78
N GLU A 54 -6.62 10.08 7.52
CA GLU A 54 -6.81 9.93 8.97
C GLU A 54 -6.07 10.99 9.82
N GLY A 55 -5.33 11.91 9.21
CA GLY A 55 -4.59 12.96 9.92
C GLY A 55 -3.40 12.45 10.72
N ARG A 56 -2.91 11.24 10.45
CA ARG A 56 -1.75 10.63 11.12
C ARG A 56 -0.42 11.02 10.51
N ILE A 57 -0.42 11.35 9.22
CA ILE A 57 0.74 11.88 8.50
C ILE A 57 0.36 13.26 7.98
N VAL A 58 1.14 14.27 8.38
CA VAL A 58 1.07 15.60 7.76
C VAL A 58 2.00 15.55 6.55
N PRO A 59 1.48 15.66 5.31
CA PRO A 59 2.35 15.78 4.15
C PRO A 59 3.22 17.01 4.33
N ASP A 60 4.52 16.86 4.10
CA ASP A 60 5.47 17.96 4.17
C ASP A 60 5.16 18.93 3.01
N SER A 61 4.37 19.96 3.31
CA SER A 61 3.84 20.93 2.34
C SER A 61 4.93 21.71 1.60
N SER A 62 6.18 21.63 2.08
CA SER A 62 7.38 22.17 1.45
C SER A 62 7.83 21.38 0.21
N ARG A 63 7.37 20.13 0.04
CA ARG A 63 7.66 19.25 -1.10
C ARG A 63 6.45 19.11 -2.02
N THR A 64 5.85 20.22 -2.41
CA THR A 64 4.91 20.24 -3.54
C THR A 64 5.75 20.33 -4.83
N ARG A 65 5.79 19.25 -5.63
CA ARG A 65 6.42 19.25 -6.96
C ARG A 65 5.36 19.29 -8.05
#